data_AF-A0A6L9MFM3-F1
#
_entry.id   AF-A0A6L9MFM3-F1
#
_cell.length_a   1.000
_cell.length_b   1.000
_cell.length_c   1.000
_cell.angle_alpha   90.00
_cell.angle_beta   90.00
_cell.angle_gamma   90.00
#
_symmetry.space_group_name_H-M   'P 1'
#
loop_
_entity.id
_entity.type
_entity.pdbx_description
1 polymer ?
#
loop_
_entity_poly.entity_id
_entity_poly.type
_entity_poly.pdbx_seq_one_letter_code
_entity_poly.pdbx_strand_id
1 'polypeptide(L)'
;MRRARTHPPGGPRRQSQPRHRHRGHAVRGKAREPQALNRRLFVSGLVIVILAVVADQAIKALVVATMGLGEAIELLPVLALYHARNTGIAFSMFSGLSDVSLSLIAGVVLIVVLYLWYKTPAERRLTHFGLAIIVGGAIGNLIDRVSLGYVVDYIYFHTPVWDFAVFNLADAFITVGAIIILVDEFILAPREARRARRADGAAPGD
;
A
#
# COMPACT_ATOMS: atom_id res chain seq x y z
N MET A 1 36.04 97.23 13.62
CA MET A 1 37.12 96.24 13.81
C MET A 1 36.58 95.08 14.65
N ARG A 2 36.73 93.82 14.19
CA ARG A 2 36.38 92.53 14.87
C ARG A 2 34.88 92.23 15.02
N ARG A 3 34.37 90.98 14.94
CA ARG A 3 34.92 89.67 14.55
C ARG A 3 33.75 88.70 14.26
N ALA A 4 34.11 87.63 13.57
CA ALA A 4 33.30 86.60 12.94
C ALA A 4 32.37 85.77 13.87
N ARG A 5 31.31 85.24 13.25
CA ARG A 5 30.40 84.20 13.73
C ARG A 5 31.15 82.87 13.90
N THR A 6 30.92 82.18 15.00
CA THR A 6 31.35 80.80 15.23
C THR A 6 30.11 79.88 15.27
N HIS A 7 30.04 78.95 14.31
CA HIS A 7 29.17 77.78 14.36
C HIS A 7 29.84 76.65 15.15
N PRO A 8 29.14 75.94 16.06
CA PRO A 8 29.62 74.67 16.59
C PRO A 8 29.19 73.48 15.71
N PRO A 9 29.98 72.38 15.66
CA PRO A 9 29.78 71.28 14.72
C PRO A 9 28.91 70.13 15.25
N GLY A 10 28.10 69.60 14.32
CA GLY A 10 27.79 68.18 14.09
C GLY A 10 27.68 67.20 15.26
N GLY A 11 26.45 66.89 15.66
CA GLY A 11 26.13 65.68 16.41
C GLY A 11 26.24 64.40 15.55
N PRO A 12 26.50 63.22 16.16
CA PRO A 12 26.77 61.99 15.42
C PRO A 12 25.52 61.47 14.68
N ARG A 13 25.70 61.23 13.37
CA ARG A 13 24.75 60.55 12.49
C ARG A 13 24.53 59.12 12.98
N ARG A 14 23.31 58.80 13.46
CA ARG A 14 22.86 57.41 13.64
C ARG A 14 22.85 56.72 12.28
N GLN A 15 23.76 55.76 12.10
CA GLN A 15 23.70 54.80 11.00
C GLN A 15 22.44 53.95 11.13
N SER A 16 21.46 54.20 10.27
CA SER A 16 20.30 53.33 10.08
C SER A 16 20.73 52.13 9.25
N GLN A 17 20.99 51.00 9.92
CA GLN A 17 21.15 49.71 9.25
C GLN A 17 19.84 49.34 8.51
N PRO A 18 19.89 48.83 7.27
CA PRO A 18 18.71 48.30 6.63
C PRO A 18 18.38 46.94 7.23
N ARG A 19 17.24 46.85 7.94
CA ARG A 19 16.66 45.59 8.37
C ARG A 19 16.25 44.78 7.13
N HIS A 20 17.07 43.82 6.73
CA HIS A 20 16.69 42.74 5.83
C HIS A 20 15.51 41.98 6.45
N ARG A 21 14.29 42.31 6.04
CA ARG A 21 13.10 41.48 6.29
C ARG A 21 13.22 40.23 5.43
N HIS A 22 13.81 39.18 5.98
CA HIS A 22 13.52 37.82 5.53
C HIS A 22 12.03 37.56 5.72
N ARG A 23 11.24 37.75 4.66
CA ARG A 23 9.92 37.16 4.53
C ARG A 23 10.13 35.65 4.43
N GLY A 24 10.18 34.98 5.58
CA GLY A 24 9.95 33.56 5.65
C GLY A 24 8.54 33.31 5.13
N HIS A 25 8.43 32.82 3.90
CA HIS A 25 7.24 32.12 3.44
C HIS A 25 7.10 30.89 4.33
N ALA A 26 6.41 31.05 5.45
CA ALA A 26 5.86 29.94 6.18
C ALA A 26 4.81 29.29 5.27
N VAL A 27 5.26 28.33 4.45
CA VAL A 27 4.38 27.32 3.87
C VAL A 27 3.87 26.51 5.05
N ARG A 28 2.86 27.06 5.71
CA ARG A 28 2.09 26.38 6.75
C ARG A 28 1.29 25.31 6.02
N GLY A 29 1.92 24.17 5.80
CA GLY A 29 1.23 22.95 5.41
C GLY A 29 0.15 22.73 6.45
N LYS A 30 -1.11 23.04 6.10
CA LYS A 30 -2.26 22.64 6.90
C LYS A 30 -2.10 21.14 7.10
N ALA A 31 -1.91 20.70 8.34
CA ALA A 31 -2.08 19.30 8.69
C ALA A 31 -3.48 18.94 8.18
N ARG A 32 -3.54 18.15 7.09
CA ARG A 32 -4.80 17.65 6.59
C ARG A 32 -5.35 16.79 7.73
N GLU A 33 -6.46 17.24 8.34
CA GLU A 33 -7.23 16.40 9.24
C GLU A 33 -7.42 15.03 8.58
N PRO A 34 -7.36 13.93 9.34
CA PRO A 34 -7.72 12.62 8.80
C PRO A 34 -9.16 12.73 8.30
N GLN A 35 -9.31 12.85 6.98
CA GLN A 35 -10.63 12.90 6.36
C GLN A 35 -11.26 11.55 6.65
N ALA A 36 -12.33 11.54 7.45
CA ALA A 36 -13.07 10.34 7.78
C ALA A 36 -13.39 9.60 6.47
N LEU A 37 -12.95 8.34 6.38
CA LEU A 37 -13.13 7.52 5.20
C LEU A 37 -14.59 7.57 4.76
N ASN A 38 -14.83 7.99 3.51
CA ASN A 38 -16.19 8.09 2.97
C ASN A 38 -16.93 6.78 3.22
N ARG A 39 -18.05 6.82 3.95
CA ARG A 39 -18.83 5.64 4.35
C ARG A 39 -19.09 4.68 3.17
N ARG A 40 -19.31 5.22 1.96
CA ARG A 40 -19.52 4.40 0.76
C ARG A 40 -18.25 3.64 0.35
N LEU A 41 -17.09 4.30 0.37
CA LEU A 41 -15.81 3.67 0.05
C LEU A 41 -15.45 2.60 1.08
N PHE A 42 -15.67 2.88 2.37
CA PHE A 42 -15.45 1.91 3.44
C PHE A 42 -16.32 0.67 3.25
N VAL A 43 -17.64 0.85 3.03
CA VAL A 43 -18.57 -0.27 2.80
C VAL A 43 -18.17 -1.05 1.54
N SER A 44 -17.87 -0.38 0.43
CA SER A 44 -17.44 -1.09 -0.79
C SER A 44 -16.15 -1.87 -0.59
N GLY A 45 -15.20 -1.32 0.17
CA GLY A 45 -13.96 -2.00 0.51
C GLY A 45 -14.20 -3.24 1.37
N LEU A 46 -15.09 -3.15 2.37
CA LEU A 46 -15.45 -4.29 3.21
C LEU A 46 -16.12 -5.41 2.40
N VAL A 47 -17.00 -5.05 1.45
CA VAL A 47 -17.60 -6.03 0.54
C VAL A 47 -16.52 -6.74 -0.29
N ILE A 48 -15.54 -6.00 -0.82
CA ILE A 48 -14.41 -6.59 -1.57
C ILE A 48 -13.60 -7.54 -0.68
N VAL A 49 -13.29 -7.15 0.56
CA VAL A 49 -12.58 -8.00 1.53
C VAL A 49 -13.37 -9.30 1.77
N ILE A 50 -14.67 -9.21 2.04
CA ILE A 50 -15.52 -10.37 2.30
C ILE A 50 -15.54 -11.30 1.09
N LEU A 51 -15.73 -10.75 -0.12
CA LEU A 51 -15.75 -11.55 -1.34
C LEU A 51 -14.41 -12.24 -1.60
N ALA A 52 -13.30 -11.55 -1.37
CA ALA A 52 -11.96 -12.13 -1.51
C ALA A 52 -11.74 -13.28 -0.51
N VAL A 53 -12.09 -13.09 0.76
CA VAL A 53 -11.96 -14.14 1.79
C VAL A 53 -12.86 -15.34 1.46
N VAL A 54 -14.12 -15.11 1.09
CA VAL A 54 -15.06 -16.18 0.75
C VAL A 54 -14.59 -16.95 -0.47
N ALA A 55 -14.09 -16.26 -1.51
CA ALA A 55 -13.57 -16.91 -2.70
C ALA A 55 -12.34 -17.77 -2.40
N ASP A 56 -11.37 -17.24 -1.65
CA ASP A 56 -10.16 -18.00 -1.24
C ASP A 56 -10.52 -19.25 -0.43
N GLN A 57 -11.33 -19.07 0.62
CA GLN A 57 -11.70 -20.17 1.53
C GLN A 57 -12.57 -21.22 0.83
N ALA A 58 -13.46 -20.82 -0.08
CA ALA A 58 -14.27 -21.76 -0.85
C ALA A 58 -13.40 -22.65 -1.76
N ILE A 59 -12.39 -22.08 -2.43
CA ILE A 59 -11.51 -22.86 -3.30
C ILE A 59 -10.61 -23.79 -2.48
N LYS A 60 -10.05 -23.30 -1.36
CA LYS A 60 -9.26 -24.13 -0.45
C LYS A 60 -10.06 -25.30 0.10
N ALA A 61 -11.30 -25.04 0.55
CA ALA A 61 -12.20 -26.09 1.01
C ALA A 61 -12.50 -27.11 -0.09
N LEU A 62 -12.71 -26.65 -1.33
CA LEU A 62 -12.93 -27.55 -2.48
C LEU A 62 -11.70 -28.43 -2.73
N VAL A 63 -10.49 -27.86 -2.75
CA VAL A 63 -9.24 -28.61 -2.93
C VAL A 63 -9.08 -29.67 -1.84
N VAL A 64 -9.23 -29.30 -0.56
CA VAL A 64 -9.10 -30.24 0.55
C VAL A 64 -10.15 -31.35 0.50
N ALA A 65 -11.36 -31.04 0.03
CA ALA A 65 -12.46 -32.01 -0.05
C ALA A 65 -12.37 -32.96 -1.25
N THR A 66 -11.65 -32.57 -2.32
CA THR A 66 -11.64 -33.31 -3.60
C THR A 66 -10.29 -33.88 -3.98
N MET A 67 -9.19 -33.39 -3.39
CA MET A 67 -7.82 -33.80 -3.73
C MET A 67 -7.09 -34.33 -2.49
N GLY A 68 -6.41 -35.46 -2.64
CA GLY A 68 -5.44 -35.96 -1.67
C GLY A 68 -4.22 -35.06 -1.55
N LEU A 69 -3.52 -35.10 -0.42
CA LEU A 69 -2.27 -34.35 -0.24
C LEU A 69 -1.21 -34.84 -1.24
N GLY A 70 -0.62 -33.91 -2.01
CA GLY A 70 0.35 -34.23 -3.06
C GLY A 70 -0.28 -34.71 -4.37
N GLU A 71 -1.61 -34.73 -4.47
CA GLU A 71 -2.31 -35.02 -5.73
C GLU A 71 -2.19 -33.83 -6.69
N ALA A 72 -1.98 -34.14 -7.98
CA ALA A 72 -1.92 -33.18 -9.07
C ALA A 72 -3.02 -33.46 -10.10
N ILE A 73 -3.76 -32.43 -10.50
CA ILE A 73 -4.70 -32.44 -11.62
C ILE A 73 -4.16 -31.49 -12.69
N GLU A 74 -3.64 -32.04 -13.78
CA GLU A 74 -3.12 -31.27 -14.90
C GLU A 74 -4.26 -30.53 -15.62
N LEU A 75 -4.15 -29.19 -15.71
CA LEU A 75 -5.09 -28.35 -16.45
C LEU A 75 -4.55 -28.00 -17.84
N LEU A 76 -3.25 -27.71 -17.92
CA LEU A 76 -2.49 -27.40 -19.13
C LEU A 76 -1.08 -27.98 -18.99
N PRO A 77 -0.30 -28.12 -20.09
CA PRO A 77 1.09 -28.59 -20.00
C PRO A 77 2.02 -27.78 -19.10
N VAL A 78 1.59 -26.59 -18.67
CA VAL A 78 2.36 -25.70 -17.78
C VAL A 78 1.63 -25.30 -16.50
N LEU A 79 0.43 -25.83 -16.26
CA LEU A 79 -0.42 -25.45 -15.14
C LEU A 79 -1.20 -26.66 -14.63
N ALA A 80 -1.04 -26.94 -13.35
CA ALA A 80 -1.80 -27.95 -12.63
C ALA A 80 -2.46 -27.36 -11.38
N LEU A 81 -3.52 -28.01 -10.92
CA LEU A 81 -3.91 -27.94 -9.52
C LEU A 81 -3.07 -28.94 -8.74
N TYR A 82 -2.44 -28.53 -7.64
CA TYR A 82 -1.58 -29.40 -6.84
C TYR A 82 -1.80 -29.16 -5.35
N HIS A 83 -2.38 -30.12 -4.64
CA HIS A 83 -2.70 -29.93 -3.23
C HIS A 83 -1.43 -29.98 -2.36
N ALA A 84 -0.95 -28.80 -1.97
CA ALA A 84 0.21 -28.61 -1.10
C ALA A 84 -0.19 -27.99 0.24
N ARG A 85 0.62 -28.27 1.27
CA ARG A 85 0.55 -27.61 2.58
C ARG A 85 1.81 -26.79 2.79
N ASN A 86 1.62 -25.49 2.97
CA ASN A 86 2.73 -24.58 3.24
C ASN A 86 2.80 -24.26 4.73
N THR A 87 3.84 -24.78 5.38
CA THR A 87 4.17 -24.56 6.79
C THR A 87 5.13 -23.38 7.01
N GLY A 88 5.49 -22.64 5.97
CA GLY A 88 6.33 -21.45 6.04
C GLY A 88 5.57 -20.16 5.69
N ILE A 89 6.32 -19.16 5.23
CA ILE A 89 5.81 -17.95 4.57
C ILE A 89 5.84 -18.19 3.04
N ALA A 90 5.91 -17.15 2.22
CA ALA A 90 6.14 -17.27 0.78
C ALA A 90 7.40 -18.10 0.50
N PHE A 91 7.36 -18.95 -0.53
CA PHE A 91 8.46 -19.85 -0.91
C PHE A 91 8.94 -20.78 0.22
N SER A 92 8.05 -21.12 1.17
CA SER A 92 8.37 -21.90 2.37
C SER A 92 9.51 -21.33 3.22
N MET A 93 9.83 -20.04 3.06
CA MET A 93 10.80 -19.37 3.92
C MET A 93 10.31 -19.42 5.37
N PHE A 94 11.24 -19.58 6.32
CA PHE A 94 10.95 -19.66 7.75
C PHE A 94 10.08 -20.85 8.19
N SER A 95 10.06 -21.95 7.44
CA SER A 95 9.38 -23.20 7.82
C SER A 95 9.85 -23.84 9.13
N GLY A 96 10.96 -23.36 9.71
CA GLY A 96 11.44 -23.75 11.05
C GLY A 96 10.84 -22.95 12.21
N LEU A 97 10.02 -21.92 11.94
CA LEU A 97 9.28 -21.20 12.96
C LEU A 97 8.02 -21.96 13.35
N SER A 98 7.56 -21.77 14.60
CA SER A 98 6.27 -22.33 15.02
C SER A 98 5.11 -21.69 14.27
N ASP A 99 4.03 -22.45 14.08
CA ASP A 99 2.79 -21.97 13.46
C ASP A 99 2.24 -20.71 14.15
N VAL A 100 2.42 -20.62 15.47
CA VAL A 100 2.07 -19.44 16.28
C VAL A 100 2.90 -18.23 15.84
N SER A 101 4.21 -18.39 15.66
CA SER A 101 5.09 -17.30 15.20
C SER A 101 4.71 -16.82 13.80
N LEU A 102 4.42 -17.75 12.89
CA LEU A 102 4.00 -17.40 11.52
C LEU A 102 2.64 -16.68 11.51
N SER A 103 1.69 -17.13 12.34
CA SER A 103 0.40 -16.47 12.52
C SER A 103 0.54 -15.06 13.09
N LEU A 104 1.43 -14.86 14.07
CA LEU A 104 1.73 -13.55 14.64
C LEU A 104 2.34 -12.60 13.59
N ILE A 105 3.29 -13.08 12.79
CA ILE A 105 3.91 -12.29 11.70
C ILE A 105 2.83 -11.87 10.70
N ALA A 106 1.99 -12.81 10.25
CA ALA A 106 0.88 -12.52 9.34
C ALA A 106 -0.11 -11.50 9.95
N GLY A 107 -0.44 -11.63 11.25
CA GLY A 107 -1.27 -10.69 11.99
C GLY A 107 -0.67 -9.28 12.05
N VAL A 108 0.64 -9.16 12.31
CA VAL A 108 1.34 -7.87 12.31
C VAL A 108 1.31 -7.22 10.92
N VAL A 109 1.59 -7.99 9.86
CA VAL A 109 1.50 -7.48 8.48
C VAL A 109 0.09 -7.01 8.17
N LEU A 110 -0.94 -7.77 8.54
CA LEU A 110 -2.34 -7.38 8.38
C LEU A 110 -2.67 -6.05 9.09
N ILE A 111 -2.20 -5.87 10.33
CA ILE A 111 -2.38 -4.61 11.08
C ILE A 111 -1.72 -3.44 10.34
N VAL A 112 -0.50 -3.63 9.82
CA VAL A 112 0.21 -2.61 9.04
C VAL A 112 -0.57 -2.23 7.78
N VAL A 113 -1.09 -3.21 7.03
CA VAL A 113 -1.89 -2.95 5.82
C VAL A 113 -3.19 -2.21 6.15
N LEU A 114 -3.88 -2.61 7.23
CA LEU A 114 -5.09 -1.91 7.70
C LEU A 114 -4.78 -0.47 8.12
N TYR A 115 -3.64 -0.23 8.77
CA TYR A 115 -3.18 1.11 9.10
C TYR A 115 -2.90 1.96 7.85
N LEU A 116 -2.23 1.39 6.84
CA LEU A 116 -2.00 2.06 5.56
C LEU A 116 -3.31 2.40 4.85
N TRP A 117 -4.30 1.51 4.91
CA TRP A 117 -5.64 1.78 4.40
C TRP A 117 -6.31 2.93 5.13
N TYR A 118 -6.30 2.92 6.46
CA TYR A 118 -6.86 4.02 7.24
C TYR A 118 -6.21 5.38 6.92
N LYS A 119 -4.91 5.40 6.60
CA LYS A 119 -4.17 6.62 6.23
C LYS A 119 -4.34 7.04 4.77
N THR A 120 -4.91 6.19 3.92
CA THR A 120 -5.05 6.47 2.49
C THR A 120 -6.16 7.52 2.26
N PRO A 121 -5.89 8.63 1.53
CA PRO A 121 -6.91 9.62 1.18
C PRO A 121 -8.05 9.03 0.36
N ALA A 122 -9.28 9.46 0.64
CA ALA A 122 -10.51 8.92 0.05
C ALA A 122 -10.57 9.04 -1.49
N GLU A 123 -9.84 9.98 -2.07
CA GLU A 123 -9.76 10.19 -3.52
C GLU A 123 -9.00 9.05 -4.23
N ARG A 124 -8.13 8.33 -3.50
CA ARG A 124 -7.28 7.26 -4.05
C ARG A 124 -8.02 5.93 -4.17
N ARG A 125 -9.08 5.92 -4.98
CA ARG A 125 -9.98 4.77 -5.15
C ARG A 125 -9.25 3.50 -5.58
N LEU A 126 -8.24 3.61 -6.45
CA LEU A 126 -7.48 2.47 -6.94
C LEU A 126 -6.57 1.88 -5.85
N THR A 127 -5.92 2.73 -5.05
CA THR A 127 -5.17 2.30 -3.85
C THR A 127 -6.11 1.62 -2.84
N HIS A 128 -7.30 2.16 -2.59
CA HIS A 128 -8.28 1.52 -1.71
C HIS A 128 -8.71 0.13 -2.22
N PHE A 129 -8.92 -0.02 -3.52
CA PHE A 129 -9.22 -1.33 -4.11
C PHE A 129 -8.07 -2.32 -3.92
N GLY A 130 -6.83 -1.92 -4.22
CA GLY A 130 -5.63 -2.73 -4.01
C GLY A 130 -5.45 -3.17 -2.55
N LEU A 131 -5.64 -2.24 -1.61
CA LEU A 131 -5.57 -2.55 -0.17
C LEU A 131 -6.68 -3.49 0.28
N ALA A 132 -7.90 -3.33 -0.23
CA ALA A 132 -9.02 -4.20 0.11
C ALA A 132 -8.76 -5.67 -0.28
N ILE A 133 -8.23 -5.91 -1.49
CA ILE A 133 -7.90 -7.28 -1.92
C ILE A 133 -6.68 -7.85 -1.19
N ILE A 134 -5.66 -7.03 -0.86
CA ILE A 134 -4.53 -7.47 -0.01
C ILE A 134 -5.04 -7.91 1.36
N VAL A 135 -5.90 -7.10 1.99
CA VAL A 135 -6.49 -7.44 3.29
C VAL A 135 -7.30 -8.73 3.20
N GLY A 136 -8.09 -8.91 2.13
CA GLY A 136 -8.82 -10.15 1.89
C GLY A 136 -7.91 -11.37 1.79
N GLY A 137 -6.85 -11.30 0.99
CA GLY A 137 -5.86 -12.37 0.87
C GLY A 137 -5.11 -12.64 2.18
N ALA A 138 -4.67 -11.59 2.88
CA ALA A 138 -3.98 -11.73 4.17
C ALA A 138 -4.87 -12.40 5.22
N ILE A 139 -6.16 -12.06 5.27
CA ILE A 139 -7.13 -12.71 6.15
C ILE A 139 -7.33 -14.17 5.75
N GLY A 140 -7.50 -14.49 4.46
CA GLY A 140 -7.65 -15.88 3.99
C GLY A 140 -6.48 -16.77 4.40
N ASN A 141 -5.25 -16.31 4.22
CA ASN A 141 -4.05 -17.03 4.64
C ASN A 141 -3.85 -17.08 6.17
N LEU A 142 -4.37 -16.11 6.92
CA LEU A 142 -4.33 -16.12 8.38
C LEU A 142 -5.36 -17.10 8.96
N ILE A 143 -6.55 -17.22 8.35
CA ILE A 143 -7.57 -18.19 8.73
C ILE A 143 -7.01 -19.61 8.68
N ASP A 144 -6.36 -19.99 7.56
CA ASP A 144 -5.74 -21.31 7.44
C ASP A 144 -4.68 -21.54 8.51
N ARG A 145 -3.77 -20.57 8.74
CA ARG A 145 -2.71 -20.72 9.73
C ARG A 145 -3.26 -20.93 11.14
N VAL A 146 -4.27 -20.16 11.54
CA VAL A 146 -4.87 -20.27 12.87
C VAL A 146 -5.70 -21.56 13.01
N SER A 147 -6.38 -21.99 11.95
CA SER A 147 -7.31 -23.13 12.02
C SER A 147 -6.65 -24.47 11.75
N LEU A 148 -5.63 -24.50 10.89
CA LEU A 148 -5.00 -25.71 10.35
C LEU A 148 -3.52 -25.84 10.73
N GLY A 149 -2.85 -24.74 11.08
CA GLY A 149 -1.38 -24.69 11.31
C GLY A 149 -0.55 -24.50 10.04
N TYR A 150 -1.17 -24.55 8.86
CA TYR A 150 -0.51 -24.37 7.56
C TYR A 150 -1.46 -23.66 6.59
N VAL A 151 -0.94 -23.22 5.44
CA VAL A 151 -1.75 -22.68 4.34
C VAL A 151 -1.98 -23.73 3.28
N VAL A 152 -3.21 -23.80 2.74
CA VAL A 152 -3.53 -24.67 1.61
C VAL A 152 -3.14 -23.98 0.30
N ASP A 153 -2.17 -24.55 -0.40
CA ASP A 153 -1.70 -24.07 -1.70
C ASP A 153 -2.11 -25.05 -2.80
N TYR A 154 -2.45 -24.53 -3.99
CA TYR A 154 -3.06 -25.35 -5.05
C TYR A 154 -2.78 -24.92 -6.49
N ILE A 155 -2.27 -23.72 -6.75
CA ILE A 155 -1.93 -23.28 -8.11
C ILE A 155 -0.48 -23.61 -8.37
N TYR A 156 -0.21 -24.50 -9.32
CA TYR A 156 1.14 -24.97 -9.63
C TYR A 156 1.50 -24.73 -11.10
N PHE A 157 2.46 -23.83 -11.33
CA PHE A 157 3.04 -23.63 -12.65
C PHE A 157 4.32 -24.45 -12.79
N HIS A 158 4.39 -25.28 -13.82
CA HIS A 158 5.52 -26.17 -14.04
C HIS A 158 5.88 -26.30 -15.52
N THR A 159 7.05 -26.87 -15.77
CA THR A 159 7.56 -27.30 -17.06
C THR A 159 8.40 -28.56 -16.84
N PRO A 160 8.80 -29.31 -17.87
CA PRO A 160 9.60 -30.52 -17.68
C PRO A 160 10.97 -30.31 -17.00
N VAL A 161 11.48 -29.06 -16.94
CA VAL A 161 12.83 -28.73 -16.45
C VAL A 161 12.84 -27.67 -15.35
N TRP A 162 11.69 -27.10 -15.01
CA TRP A 162 11.58 -26.00 -14.05
C TRP A 162 10.16 -25.90 -13.53
N ASP A 163 10.04 -25.57 -12.25
CA ASP A 163 8.77 -25.34 -11.58
C ASP A 163 8.79 -24.08 -10.71
N PHE A 164 7.60 -23.48 -10.55
CA PHE A 164 7.38 -22.35 -9.68
C PHE A 164 6.85 -22.81 -8.32
N ALA A 165 6.97 -21.94 -7.32
CA ALA A 165 6.33 -22.19 -6.03
C ALA A 165 4.82 -22.33 -6.18
N VAL A 166 4.24 -23.29 -5.48
CA VAL A 166 2.79 -23.47 -5.39
C VAL A 166 2.22 -22.30 -4.57
N PHE A 167 1.12 -21.73 -5.03
CA PHE A 167 0.46 -20.62 -4.33
C PHE A 167 -1.06 -20.75 -4.38
N ASN A 168 -1.78 -19.83 -3.77
CA ASN A 168 -3.24 -19.83 -3.75
C ASN A 168 -3.84 -18.48 -4.20
N LEU A 169 -5.17 -18.39 -4.22
CA LEU A 169 -5.87 -17.18 -4.60
C LEU A 169 -5.60 -16.01 -3.63
N ALA A 170 -5.46 -16.26 -2.33
CA ALA A 170 -5.04 -15.23 -1.37
C ALA A 170 -3.66 -14.61 -1.71
N ASP A 171 -2.68 -15.42 -2.13
CA ASP A 171 -1.37 -14.92 -2.57
C ASP A 171 -1.48 -14.10 -3.86
N ALA A 172 -2.35 -14.51 -4.78
CA ALA A 172 -2.65 -13.76 -5.99
C ALA A 172 -3.29 -12.41 -5.66
N PHE A 173 -4.22 -12.34 -4.71
CA PHE A 173 -4.81 -11.07 -4.25
C PHE A 173 -3.78 -10.13 -3.63
N ILE A 174 -2.88 -10.66 -2.79
CA ILE A 174 -1.79 -9.88 -2.20
C ILE A 174 -0.88 -9.33 -3.30
N THR A 175 -0.48 -10.17 -4.25
CA THR A 175 0.43 -9.81 -5.34
C THR A 175 -0.20 -8.79 -6.29
N VAL A 176 -1.41 -9.05 -6.78
CA VAL A 176 -2.13 -8.14 -7.69
C VAL A 176 -2.45 -6.83 -7.00
N GLY A 177 -2.89 -6.86 -5.74
CA GLY A 177 -3.16 -5.64 -4.98
C GLY A 177 -1.91 -4.79 -4.78
N ALA A 178 -0.75 -5.42 -4.50
CA ALA A 178 0.52 -4.71 -4.41
C ALA A 178 0.90 -4.07 -5.76
N ILE A 179 0.77 -4.80 -6.88
CA ILE A 179 1.01 -4.27 -8.23
C ILE A 179 0.10 -3.06 -8.52
N ILE A 180 -1.19 -3.15 -8.18
CA ILE A 180 -2.16 -2.05 -8.37
C ILE A 180 -1.72 -0.80 -7.62
N ILE A 181 -1.31 -0.94 -6.35
CA ILE A 181 -0.84 0.19 -5.54
C ILE A 181 0.44 0.80 -6.12
N LEU A 182 1.39 -0.03 -6.56
CA LEU A 182 2.63 0.44 -7.18
C LEU A 182 2.35 1.19 -8.50
N VAL A 183 1.46 0.68 -9.34
CA VAL A 183 1.06 1.35 -10.59
C VAL A 183 0.36 2.69 -10.28
N ASP A 184 -0.52 2.74 -9.29
CA ASP A 184 -1.20 3.97 -8.88
C ASP A 184 -0.20 5.03 -8.40
N GLU A 185 0.71 4.65 -7.50
CA GLU A 185 1.69 5.56 -6.89
C GLU A 185 2.73 6.08 -7.88
N PHE A 186 3.31 5.19 -8.70
CA PHE A 186 4.48 5.54 -9.52
C PHE A 186 4.12 5.96 -10.94
N ILE A 187 2.95 5.58 -11.46
CA ILE A 187 2.57 5.84 -12.85
C ILE A 187 1.41 6.81 -12.93
N LEU A 188 0.30 6.56 -12.23
CA LEU A 188 -0.94 7.31 -12.42
C LEU A 188 -0.93 8.65 -11.68
N ALA A 189 -0.65 8.66 -10.38
CA ALA A 189 -0.64 9.88 -9.58
C ALA A 189 0.33 10.96 -10.12
N PRO A 190 1.56 10.63 -10.57
CA PRO A 190 2.45 11.62 -11.19
C PRO A 190 1.93 12.16 -12.52
N ARG A 191 1.23 11.34 -13.32
CA ARG A 191 0.65 11.75 -14.60
C ARG A 191 -0.52 12.71 -14.40
N GLU A 192 -1.37 12.45 -13.42
CA GLU A 192 -2.48 13.33 -13.05
C GLU A 192 -1.97 14.69 -12.56
N ALA A 193 -0.96 14.70 -11.70
CA ALA A 193 -0.32 15.93 -11.23
C ALA A 193 0.29 16.76 -12.37
N ARG A 194 0.91 16.10 -13.37
CA ARG A 194 1.46 16.77 -14.57
C ARG A 194 0.36 17.33 -15.47
N ARG A 195 -0.76 16.62 -15.63
CA ARG A 195 -1.92 17.06 -16.42
C ARG A 195 -2.58 18.28 -15.78
N ALA A 196 -2.79 18.26 -14.47
CA ALA A 196 -3.35 19.39 -13.73
C ALA A 196 -2.50 20.66 -13.89
N ARG A 197 -1.18 20.56 -13.72
CA ARG A 197 -0.26 21.70 -13.92
C ARG A 197 -0.30 22.29 -15.33
N ARG A 198 -0.48 21.44 -16.35
CA ARG A 198 -0.59 21.89 -17.76
C ARG A 198 -1.92 22.60 -18.02
N ALA A 199 -3.01 22.11 -17.41
CA ALA A 199 -4.31 22.77 -17.51
C ALA A 199 -4.31 24.14 -16.83
N ASP A 200 -3.71 24.26 -15.65
CA ASP A 200 -3.62 25.53 -14.91
C ASP A 200 -2.71 26.55 -15.61
N GLY A 201 -1.62 26.11 -16.24
CA GLY A 201 -0.70 26.96 -17.01
C GLY A 201 -1.20 27.38 -18.39
N ALA A 202 -2.32 26.81 -18.86
CA ALA A 202 -2.95 27.14 -20.13
C ALA A 202 -4.21 28.05 -19.97
N ALA A 203 -4.53 28.47 -18.74
CA ALA A 203 -5.62 29.42 -18.51
C ALA A 203 -5.25 30.79 -19.12
N PRO A 204 -6.12 31.42 -19.93
CA PRO A 204 -5.75 32.62 -20.71
C PRO A 204 -5.54 33.81 -19.78
N GLY A 205 -4.33 34.35 -19.81
CA GLY A 205 -4.06 35.75 -19.51
C GLY A 205 -3.64 36.44 -20.79
N ASP A 206 -4.60 36.61 -21.72
CA ASP A 206 -4.51 37.47 -22.90
C ASP A 206 -5.76 38.36 -22.95
#